data_AF-A0A2X1H2M5-F1
#
_entry.id   AF-A0A2X1H2M5-F1
#
_cell.length_a   1.000
_cell.length_b   1.000
_cell.length_c   1.000
_cell.angle_alpha   90.00
_cell.angle_beta   90.00
_cell.angle_gamma   90.00
#
_symmetry.space_group_name_H-M   'P 1'
#
loop_
_entity.id
_entity.type
_entity.pdbx_description
1 polymer ?
#
loop_
_entity_poly.entity_id
_entity_poly.type
_entity_poly.pdbx_seq_one_letter_code
_entity_poly.pdbx_strand_id
1 'polypeptide(L)'
;MPPAFIANTQWTEKLKQVAERYSHTLHYGQVVSGDSFISSPTRLQEIANTFPKAKAVEMEAAAIAQTCYLLNIPFVMLRAISDKAGEGNAVSYETFVVEAGKLSATIIKAFLASISET
;
A
#
# COMPACT_ATOMS: atom_id res chain seq x y z
N MET A 1 10.33 12.99 14.39
CA MET A 1 9.74 11.88 13.62
C MET A 1 10.70 11.50 12.49
N PRO A 2 10.87 10.21 12.15
CA PRO A 2 11.70 9.81 11.02
C PRO A 2 11.07 10.26 9.69
N PRO A 3 11.88 10.42 8.62
CA PRO A 3 11.38 10.82 7.29
C PRO A 3 10.62 9.71 6.56
N ALA A 4 10.71 8.46 7.03
CA ALA A 4 9.97 7.31 6.55
C ALA A 4 9.81 6.28 7.67
N PHE A 5 8.73 5.49 7.61
CA PHE A 5 8.48 4.38 8.52
C PHE A 5 8.77 3.06 7.81
N ILE A 6 9.62 2.22 8.40
CA ILE A 6 10.06 0.96 7.79
C ILE A 6 9.17 -0.17 8.28
N ALA A 7 8.54 -0.89 7.34
CA ALA A 7 7.76 -2.08 7.63
C ALA A 7 8.65 -3.20 8.16
N ASN A 8 8.08 -4.11 8.96
CA ASN A 8 8.79 -5.26 9.50
C ASN A 8 9.31 -6.15 8.37
N THR A 9 10.62 -6.39 8.33
CA THR A 9 11.30 -7.10 7.24
C THR A 9 10.83 -8.55 7.12
N GLN A 10 10.71 -9.28 8.23
CA GLN A 10 10.29 -10.69 8.23
C GLN A 10 8.86 -10.84 7.70
N TRP A 11 7.95 -9.97 8.15
CA TRP A 11 6.56 -9.95 7.68
C TRP A 11 6.46 -9.52 6.23
N THR A 12 7.30 -8.58 5.79
CA THR A 12 7.34 -8.14 4.39
C THR A 12 7.75 -9.30 3.46
N GLU A 13 8.80 -10.05 3.79
CA GLU A 13 9.21 -11.20 2.99
C GLU A 13 8.18 -12.34 3.00
N LYS A 14 7.56 -12.61 4.15
CA LYS A 14 6.50 -13.61 4.25
C LYS A 14 5.27 -13.19 3.43
N LEU A 15 4.85 -11.92 3.53
CA LEU A 15 3.74 -11.38 2.75
C LEU A 15 4.03 -11.45 1.25
N LYS A 16 5.27 -11.18 0.82
CA LYS A 16 5.71 -11.34 -0.57
C LYS A 16 5.50 -12.77 -1.07
N GLN A 17 6.05 -13.76 -0.37
CA GLN A 17 5.90 -15.18 -0.72
C GLN A 17 4.42 -15.59 -0.80
N VAL A 18 3.60 -15.09 0.13
CA VAL A 18 2.16 -15.37 0.13
C VAL A 18 1.46 -14.74 -1.07
N ALA A 19 1.79 -13.49 -1.39
CA ALA A 19 1.17 -12.71 -2.48
C ALA A 19 1.50 -13.28 -3.87
N GLU A 20 2.68 -13.87 -4.06
CA GLU A 20 3.11 -14.53 -5.31
C GLU A 20 2.18 -15.67 -5.74
N ARG A 21 1.39 -16.23 -4.81
CA ARG A 21 0.37 -17.25 -5.11
C ARG A 21 -0.92 -16.70 -5.74
N TYR A 22 -1.16 -15.39 -5.61
CA TYR A 22 -2.40 -14.73 -6.01
C TYR A 22 -2.23 -13.70 -7.12
N SER A 23 -1.02 -13.19 -7.33
CA SER A 23 -0.71 -12.23 -8.39
C SER A 23 0.70 -12.45 -8.93
N HIS A 24 0.84 -12.37 -10.25
CA HIS A 24 2.15 -12.33 -10.92
C HIS A 24 2.69 -10.91 -11.09
N THR A 25 1.88 -9.89 -10.80
CA THR A 25 2.25 -8.48 -10.86
C THR A 25 2.34 -7.93 -9.44
N LEU A 26 3.56 -7.92 -8.90
CA LEU A 26 3.85 -7.45 -7.55
C LEU A 26 4.89 -6.34 -7.60
N HIS A 27 4.58 -5.24 -6.93
CA HIS A 27 5.48 -4.10 -6.80
C HIS A 27 5.84 -3.89 -5.33
N TYR A 28 7.14 -3.76 -5.07
CA TYR A 28 7.68 -3.45 -3.75
C TYR A 28 8.33 -2.08 -3.81
N GLY A 29 8.02 -1.24 -2.83
CA GLY A 29 8.61 0.09 -2.75
C GLY A 29 7.87 1.02 -1.81
N GLN A 30 8.24 2.29 -1.91
CA GLN A 30 7.71 3.34 -1.07
C GLN A 30 6.25 3.63 -1.43
N VAL A 31 5.41 3.80 -0.41
CA VAL A 31 4.06 4.35 -0.53
C VAL A 31 4.04 5.66 0.23
N VAL A 32 3.40 6.67 -0.35
CA VAL A 32 3.26 8.00 0.25
C VAL A 32 1.79 8.29 0.54
N SER A 33 1.54 9.00 1.64
CA SER A 33 0.19 9.29 2.12
C SER A 33 -0.04 10.79 2.26
N GLY A 34 -1.29 11.21 2.08
CA GLY A 34 -1.74 12.54 2.47
C GLY A 34 -3.27 12.69 2.37
N ASP A 35 -3.84 13.71 3.00
CA ASP A 35 -5.29 13.94 3.09
C ASP A 35 -5.88 14.52 1.79
N SER A 36 -5.58 13.90 0.65
CA SER A 36 -6.11 14.33 -0.64
C SER A 36 -6.17 13.16 -1.62
N PHE A 37 -7.32 13.01 -2.27
CA PHE A 37 -7.44 12.14 -3.42
C PHE A 37 -6.72 12.77 -4.62
N ILE A 38 -5.72 12.09 -5.16
CA ILE A 38 -4.85 12.64 -6.23
C ILE A 38 -5.48 12.41 -7.60
N SER A 39 -6.36 13.33 -8.00
CA SER A 39 -7.04 13.31 -9.30
C SER A 39 -6.33 14.11 -10.41
N SER A 40 -5.41 15.01 -10.05
CA SER A 40 -4.73 15.91 -11.00
C SER A 40 -3.38 15.36 -11.46
N PRO A 41 -3.07 15.35 -12.78
CA PRO A 41 -1.76 14.98 -13.29
C PRO A 41 -0.63 15.87 -12.75
N THR A 42 -0.89 17.17 -12.63
CA THR A 42 0.09 18.14 -12.10
C THR A 42 0.45 17.80 -10.67
N ARG A 43 -0.55 17.50 -9.83
CA ARG A 43 -0.32 17.13 -8.44
C ARG A 43 0.43 15.80 -8.32
N LEU A 44 0.09 14.82 -9.16
CA LEU A 44 0.84 13.57 -9.22
C LEU A 44 2.31 13.81 -9.59
N GLN A 45 2.58 14.68 -10.56
CA GLN A 45 3.94 15.00 -10.97
C GLN A 45 4.74 15.68 -9.85
N GLU A 46 4.12 16.61 -9.10
CA GLU A 46 4.75 17.22 -7.91
C GLU A 46 5.14 16.15 -6.87
N ILE A 47 4.23 15.20 -6.59
CA ILE A 47 4.49 14.09 -5.67
C ILE A 47 5.61 13.21 -6.20
N ALA A 48 5.60 12.85 -7.49
CA ALA A 48 6.62 12.01 -8.12
C ALA A 48 8.00 12.68 -8.11
N ASN A 49 8.06 14.00 -8.33
CA ASN A 49 9.31 14.77 -8.24
C ASN A 49 9.85 14.82 -6.81
N THR A 50 8.96 14.94 -5.82
CA THR A 50 9.32 14.98 -4.40
C THR A 50 9.74 13.60 -3.87
N PHE A 51 9.06 12.55 -4.32
CA PHE A 51 9.24 11.17 -3.88
C PHE A 51 9.49 10.25 -5.10
N PRO A 52 10.67 10.32 -5.74
CA PRO A 52 10.95 9.58 -6.99
C PRO A 52 10.95 8.06 -6.82
N LYS A 53 10.99 7.56 -5.58
CA LYS A 53 10.92 6.13 -5.24
C LYS A 53 9.50 5.64 -4.96
N ALA A 54 8.52 6.55 -4.89
CA ALA A 54 7.13 6.19 -4.63
C ALA A 54 6.58 5.28 -5.74
N LYS A 55 5.87 4.24 -5.32
CA LYS A 55 5.18 3.28 -6.19
C LYS A 55 3.66 3.45 -6.16
N ALA A 56 3.13 4.01 -5.08
CA ALA A 56 1.72 4.31 -4.92
C ALA A 56 1.54 5.54 -4.03
N VAL A 57 0.39 6.21 -4.22
CA VAL A 57 -0.09 7.31 -3.38
C VAL A 57 -1.45 6.92 -2.83
N GLU A 58 -1.71 7.22 -1.56
CA GLU A 58 -2.96 6.92 -0.87
C GLU A 58 -3.11 7.88 0.33
N MET A 59 -3.97 7.60 1.30
CA MET A 59 -4.38 8.61 2.29
C MET A 59 -4.04 8.26 3.74
N GLU A 60 -3.83 6.99 4.12
CA GLU A 60 -3.80 6.60 5.53
C GLU A 60 -2.52 5.93 6.01
N ALA A 61 -1.77 5.28 5.12
CA ALA A 61 -0.86 4.26 5.59
C ALA A 61 0.39 4.80 6.30
N ALA A 62 0.88 5.99 5.95
CA ALA A 62 1.92 6.67 6.70
C ALA A 62 1.43 7.09 8.10
N ALA A 63 0.15 7.45 8.25
CA ALA A 63 -0.43 7.76 9.56
C ALA A 63 -0.58 6.50 10.44
N ILE A 64 -0.99 5.38 9.84
CA ILE A 64 -1.00 4.06 10.51
C ILE A 64 0.43 3.67 10.92
N ALA A 65 1.39 3.75 10.00
CA ALA A 65 2.79 3.42 10.25
C ALA A 65 3.42 4.34 11.31
N GLN A 66 3.06 5.63 11.30
CA GLN A 66 3.45 6.59 12.33
C GLN A 66 2.93 6.18 13.70
N THR A 67 1.68 5.76 13.79
CA THR A 67 1.08 5.29 15.04
C THR A 67 1.76 4.02 15.55
N CYS A 68 1.99 3.04 14.66
CA CYS A 68 2.74 1.83 14.96
C CYS A 68 4.16 2.15 15.48
N TYR A 69 4.86 3.09 14.84
CA TYR A 69 6.18 3.55 15.27
C TYR A 69 6.14 4.17 16.69
N LEU A 70 5.18 5.06 16.97
CA LEU A 70 5.04 5.68 18.28
C LEU A 70 4.71 4.68 19.39
N LEU A 71 4.02 3.59 19.05
CA LEU A 71 3.63 2.53 19.99
C LEU A 71 4.62 1.35 20.03
N ASN A 72 5.72 1.40 19.28
CA ASN A 72 6.66 0.29 19.11
C ASN A 72 5.99 -1.02 18.62
N ILE A 73 4.97 -0.91 17.78
CA ILE A 73 4.26 -2.06 17.21
C ILE A 73 4.79 -2.31 15.78
N PRO A 74 5.24 -3.53 15.43
CA PRO A 74 5.63 -3.85 14.06
C PRO A 74 4.42 -3.77 13.12
N PHE A 75 4.65 -3.36 11.88
CA PHE A 75 3.61 -3.29 10.85
C PHE A 75 4.09 -3.87 9.51
N VAL A 76 3.14 -4.24 8.67
CA VAL A 76 3.35 -4.55 7.25
C VAL A 76 2.17 -4.00 6.47
N MET A 77 2.38 -3.67 5.19
CA MET A 77 1.36 -3.08 4.33
C MET A 77 1.20 -3.91 3.06
N LEU A 78 -0.06 -4.11 2.66
CA LEU A 78 -0.43 -4.53 1.32
C LEU A 78 -1.47 -3.54 0.77
N ARG A 79 -1.32 -3.11 -0.48
CA ARG A 79 -2.39 -2.47 -1.22
C ARG A 79 -2.57 -3.14 -2.58
N ALA A 80 -3.82 -3.45 -2.91
CA ALA A 80 -4.21 -3.75 -4.28
C ALA A 80 -4.62 -2.43 -4.95
N ILE A 81 -4.16 -2.20 -6.18
CA ILE A 81 -4.38 -0.95 -6.90
C ILE A 81 -5.77 -0.97 -7.54
N SER A 82 -6.60 0.02 -7.21
CA SER A 82 -7.96 0.21 -7.75
C SER A 82 -8.00 1.14 -8.95
N ASP A 83 -7.03 2.02 -9.10
CA ASP A 83 -7.05 3.09 -10.08
C ASP A 83 -5.64 3.67 -10.28
N LYS A 84 -5.49 4.47 -11.33
CA LYS A 84 -4.26 5.19 -11.60
C LYS A 84 -4.43 6.65 -11.18
N ALA A 85 -3.62 7.07 -10.21
CA ALA A 85 -3.59 8.44 -9.75
C ALA A 85 -3.39 9.43 -10.91
N GLY A 86 -3.93 10.63 -10.76
CA GLY A 86 -3.76 11.72 -11.73
C GLY A 86 -4.63 11.64 -12.98
N GLU A 87 -5.40 10.56 -13.21
CA GLU A 87 -6.28 10.45 -14.39
C GLU A 87 -7.72 10.95 -14.14
N GLY A 88 -8.05 11.41 -12.92
CA GLY A 88 -9.37 11.96 -12.58
C GLY A 88 -10.55 10.98 -12.70
N ASN A 89 -10.29 9.70 -12.98
CA ASN A 89 -11.31 8.70 -13.26
C ASN A 89 -11.89 8.10 -11.97
N ALA A 90 -12.80 8.82 -11.31
CA ALA A 90 -13.61 8.26 -10.22
C ALA A 90 -14.34 6.97 -10.65
N VAL A 91 -14.70 6.87 -11.93
CA VAL A 91 -15.35 5.70 -12.53
C VAL A 91 -14.48 4.44 -12.46
N SER A 92 -13.16 4.54 -12.68
CA SER A 92 -12.28 3.36 -12.58
C SER A 92 -12.17 2.90 -11.13
N TYR A 93 -12.07 3.83 -10.18
CA TYR A 93 -12.04 3.49 -8.75
C TYR A 93 -13.30 2.71 -8.34
N GLU A 94 -14.50 3.24 -8.64
CA GLU A 94 -15.77 2.57 -8.30
C GLU A 94 -15.90 1.18 -8.93
N THR A 95 -15.35 1.01 -10.13
CA THR A 95 -15.40 -0.27 -10.85
C THR A 95 -14.48 -1.32 -10.21
N PHE A 96 -13.25 -0.94 -9.84
CA PHE A 96 -12.22 -1.91 -9.43
C PHE A 96 -12.01 -2.01 -7.92
N VAL A 97 -12.52 -1.07 -7.11
CA VAL A 97 -12.34 -1.09 -5.65
C VAL A 97 -12.83 -2.40 -5.00
N VAL A 98 -13.92 -2.96 -5.52
CA VAL A 98 -14.47 -4.23 -5.01
C VAL A 98 -13.54 -5.40 -5.29
N GLU A 99 -12.97 -5.48 -6.50
CA GLU A 99 -12.04 -6.55 -6.88
C GLU A 99 -10.69 -6.39 -6.18
N ALA A 100 -10.16 -5.17 -6.13
CA ALA A 100 -8.95 -4.82 -5.39
C ALA A 100 -9.12 -5.16 -3.89
N GLY A 101 -10.26 -4.82 -3.30
CA GLY A 101 -10.61 -5.15 -1.93
C GLY A 101 -10.65 -6.67 -1.68
N LYS A 102 -11.30 -7.43 -2.58
CA LYS A 102 -11.35 -8.90 -2.49
C LYS A 102 -9.95 -9.53 -2.59
N LEU A 103 -9.13 -9.07 -3.53
CA LEU A 103 -7.75 -9.55 -3.70
C LEU A 103 -6.92 -9.25 -2.45
N SER A 104 -6.95 -8.00 -1.98
CA SER A 104 -6.24 -7.57 -0.77
C SER A 104 -6.64 -8.41 0.45
N ALA A 105 -7.94 -8.55 0.70
CA ALA A 105 -8.45 -9.35 1.81
C ALA A 105 -8.06 -10.84 1.70
N THR A 106 -8.05 -11.39 0.48
CA THR A 106 -7.65 -12.78 0.25
C THR A 106 -6.18 -13.00 0.60
N ILE A 107 -5.29 -12.14 0.12
CA ILE A 107 -3.85 -12.21 0.40
C ILE A 107 -3.58 -12.01 1.90
N ILE A 108 -4.24 -11.03 2.55
CA ILE A 108 -4.06 -10.77 3.98
C ILE A 108 -4.52 -11.95 4.83
N LYS A 109 -5.67 -12.57 4.53
CA LYS A 109 -6.11 -13.78 5.25
C LYS A 109 -5.10 -14.92 5.12
N ALA A 110 -4.56 -15.13 3.91
CA ALA A 110 -3.55 -16.15 3.68
C ALA A 110 -2.22 -15.84 4.38
N PHE A 111 -1.87 -14.56 4.50
CA PHE A 111 -0.69 -14.10 5.22
C PHE A 111 -0.85 -14.34 6.73
N LEU A 112 -1.99 -13.94 7.31
CA LEU A 112 -2.30 -14.17 8.72
C LEU A 112 -2.23 -15.67 9.06
N ALA A 113 -2.86 -16.54 8.26
CA ALA A 113 -2.77 -17.98 8.45
C ALA A 113 -1.31 -18.49 8.44
N SER A 114 -0.44 -17.88 7.64
CA SER A 114 0.96 -18.28 7.51
C SER A 114 1.89 -17.80 8.65
N ILE A 115 1.41 -16.90 9.52
CA ILE A 115 2.14 -16.38 10.69
C ILE A 115 1.50 -16.77 12.02
N SER A 116 0.26 -17.28 12.01
CA SER A 116 -0.44 -17.78 13.19
C SER A 116 -0.05 -19.20 13.62
N GLU A 117 0.82 -19.88 12.88
CA GLU A 117 1.33 -21.24 13.19
C GLU A 117 2.64 -21.24 14.01
N THR A 118 3.00 -20.11 14.63
CA THR A 118 4.11 -19.99 15.59
C THR A 118 3.62 -19.45 16.92
#